data_AF-A0A4Y2UZ81-F1
#
_entry.id   AF-A0A4Y2UZ81-F1
#
_cell.length_a   1.000
_cell.length_b   1.000
_cell.length_c   1.000
_cell.angle_alpha   90.00
_cell.angle_beta   90.00
_cell.angle_gamma   90.00
#
_symmetry.space_group_name_H-M   'P 1'
#
loop_
_entity.id
_entity.type
_entity.pdbx_description
1 polymer ?
#
loop_
_entity_poly.entity_id
_entity_poly.type
_entity_poly.pdbx_seq_one_letter_code
_entity_poly.pdbx_strand_id
1 'polypeptide(L)'
;MSMNSEMVKVAQWSDSDGLTQIPPNYKRIPINTGLENKTYIVTSILEEPYLMFKKPEDGQILEGNDLFEGYCKDLADLIADNLKFSFIIKLVNDSAYGGKDPSSPGGWNGMVGELIRKVS
;
A
#
# COMPACT_ATOMS: atom_id res chain seq x y z
N MET A 1 18.30 -3.00 11.11
CA MET A 1 17.57 -2.57 12.33
C MET A 1 16.10 -2.96 12.16
N SER A 2 15.58 -3.90 12.94
CA SER A 2 14.14 -4.18 13.00
C SER A 2 13.50 -3.15 13.94
N MET A 3 12.80 -2.17 13.39
CA MET A 3 12.26 -1.00 14.12
C MET A 3 10.95 -1.26 14.89
N ASN A 4 10.53 -2.52 15.10
CA ASN A 4 9.20 -2.83 15.63
C ASN A 4 9.24 -3.61 16.96
N SER A 5 10.04 -3.16 17.93
CA SER A 5 10.05 -3.72 19.30
C SER A 5 10.01 -2.61 20.34
N GLU A 6 9.11 -2.73 21.31
CA GLU A 6 9.06 -1.88 22.50
C GLU A 6 10.32 -2.11 23.35
N MET A 7 10.75 -1.11 24.13
CA MET A 7 11.79 -1.35 25.15
C MET A 7 11.22 -2.31 26.20
N VAL A 8 11.83 -3.49 26.33
CA VAL A 8 11.45 -4.50 27.33
C VAL A 8 12.50 -4.55 28.43
N LYS A 9 12.07 -4.48 29.69
CA LYS A 9 12.94 -4.69 30.85
C LYS A 9 13.37 -6.17 30.90
N VAL A 10 14.68 -6.43 30.82
CA VAL A 10 15.27 -7.79 30.80
C VAL A 10 15.95 -8.16 32.11
N ALA A 11 16.21 -7.19 32.99
CA ALA A 11 16.83 -7.40 34.29
C ALA A 11 16.59 -6.21 35.21
N GLN A 12 16.88 -6.40 36.50
CA GLN A 12 17.03 -5.33 37.48
C GLN A 12 18.31 -5.55 38.29
N TRP A 13 18.84 -4.47 38.84
CA TRP A 13 19.97 -4.52 39.76
C TRP A 13 19.58 -3.88 41.08
N SER A 14 20.04 -4.47 42.19
CA SER A 14 19.91 -3.90 43.53
C SER A 14 21.20 -4.13 44.33
N ASP A 15 21.46 -3.26 45.32
CA ASP A 15 22.65 -3.37 46.18
C ASP A 15 22.66 -4.65 47.02
N SER A 16 21.49 -5.21 47.35
CA SER A 16 21.33 -6.42 48.17
C SER A 16 21.44 -7.71 47.36
N ASP A 17 20.76 -7.77 46.20
CA ASP A 17 20.56 -9.02 45.45
C ASP A 17 21.35 -9.05 44.13
N GLY A 18 22.11 -8.00 43.83
CA GLY A 18 22.88 -7.87 42.60
C GLY A 18 21.97 -7.90 41.36
N LEU A 19 22.47 -8.51 40.27
CA LEU A 19 21.73 -8.62 39.01
C LEU A 19 20.67 -9.73 39.08
N THR A 20 19.41 -9.36 38.97
CA THR A 20 18.28 -10.30 38.82
C THR A 20 17.72 -10.23 37.41
N GLN A 21 17.73 -11.35 36.70
CA GLN A 21 17.16 -11.43 35.35
C GLN A 21 15.63 -11.51 35.41
N ILE A 22 14.97 -10.78 34.52
CA ILE A 22 13.51 -10.77 34.40
C ILE A 22 13.19 -11.36 33.02
N PRO A 23 12.42 -12.47 32.93
CA PRO A 23 12.02 -13.03 31.65
C PRO A 23 11.35 -11.95 30.79
N PRO A 24 11.94 -11.57 29.65
CA PRO A 24 11.41 -10.48 28.85
C PRO A 24 10.06 -10.86 28.24
N ASN A 25 9.04 -10.06 28.53
CA ASN A 25 7.74 -10.19 27.88
C ASN A 25 7.76 -9.37 26.58
N TYR A 26 8.16 -10.02 25.50
CA TYR A 26 8.15 -9.42 24.17
C TYR A 26 6.72 -9.29 23.64
N LYS A 27 6.12 -8.12 23.83
CA LYS A 27 4.90 -7.76 23.12
C LYS A 27 5.26 -7.46 21.66
N ARG A 28 4.67 -8.22 20.74
CA ARG A 28 4.66 -7.82 19.33
C ARG A 28 3.75 -6.60 19.23
N ILE A 29 4.34 -5.44 18.96
CA ILE A 29 3.56 -4.27 18.60
C ILE A 29 2.96 -4.57 17.22
N PRO A 30 1.64 -4.45 17.03
CA PRO A 30 1.08 -4.47 15.69
C PRO A 30 1.78 -3.38 14.87
N ILE A 31 2.18 -3.72 13.65
CA ILE A 31 2.81 -2.77 12.75
C ILE A 31 1.75 -1.70 12.45
N ASN A 32 1.82 -0.56 13.13
CA ASN A 32 1.02 0.59 12.74
C ASN A 32 1.69 1.17 11.49
N THR A 33 1.19 0.75 10.34
CA THR A 33 1.69 1.22 9.03
C THR A 33 1.36 2.69 8.81
N GLY A 34 0.49 3.30 9.64
CA GLY A 34 0.00 4.66 9.48
C GLY A 34 -0.80 4.85 8.18
N LEU A 35 -1.28 3.76 7.58
CA LEU A 35 -2.05 3.76 6.33
C LEU A 35 -3.55 3.86 6.57
N GLU A 36 -4.00 3.57 7.80
CA GLU A 36 -5.41 3.52 8.15
C GLU A 36 -6.12 4.85 7.86
N ASN A 37 -7.34 4.78 7.32
CA ASN A 37 -8.20 5.93 6.97
C ASN A 37 -7.59 6.91 5.93
N LYS A 38 -6.62 6.47 5.12
CA LYS A 38 -6.11 7.24 3.98
C LYS A 38 -6.68 6.70 2.68
N THR A 39 -6.92 7.62 1.74
CA THR A 39 -7.27 7.26 0.36
C THR A 39 -6.05 7.38 -0.53
N TYR A 40 -5.67 6.29 -1.19
CA TYR A 40 -4.56 6.25 -2.14
C TYR A 40 -5.07 6.26 -3.57
N ILE A 41 -4.36 6.93 -4.47
CA ILE A 41 -4.60 6.81 -5.91
C ILE A 41 -3.68 5.70 -6.43
N VAL A 42 -4.28 4.68 -7.04
CA VAL A 42 -3.58 3.55 -7.66
C VAL A 42 -3.58 3.78 -9.15
N THR A 43 -2.43 4.15 -9.70
CA THR A 43 -2.24 4.25 -11.15
C THR A 43 -2.16 2.85 -11.75
N SER A 44 -2.87 2.62 -12.85
CA SER A 44 -2.87 1.33 -13.55
C SER A 44 -3.07 1.51 -15.05
N ILE A 45 -2.87 0.44 -15.80
CA ILE A 45 -3.14 0.35 -17.24
C ILE A 45 -4.16 -0.76 -17.49
N LEU A 46 -4.95 -0.63 -18.56
CA LEU A 46 -5.86 -1.69 -19.00
C LEU A 46 -5.07 -2.74 -19.76
N GLU A 47 -5.05 -3.95 -19.23
CA GLU A 47 -4.41 -5.10 -19.84
C GLU A 47 -5.09 -6.37 -19.34
N GLU A 48 -5.67 -7.15 -20.25
CA GLU A 48 -6.30 -8.41 -19.88
C GLU A 48 -5.23 -9.47 -19.54
N PRO A 49 -5.39 -10.27 -18.47
CA PRO A 49 -6.50 -10.34 -17.51
C PRO A 49 -6.24 -9.57 -16.20
N TYR A 50 -5.29 -8.63 -16.20
CA TYR A 50 -4.81 -7.94 -15.01
C TYR A 50 -5.75 -6.82 -14.56
N LEU A 51 -6.16 -5.94 -15.47
CA LEU A 51 -7.16 -4.91 -15.20
C LEU A 51 -7.99 -4.64 -16.46
N MET A 52 -9.29 -4.71 -16.31
CA MET A 52 -10.28 -4.66 -17.39
C MET A 52 -11.49 -3.86 -16.93
N PHE A 53 -12.28 -3.36 -17.87
CA PHE A 53 -13.60 -2.82 -17.51
C PHE A 53 -14.56 -3.96 -17.19
N LYS A 54 -15.23 -3.84 -16.06
CA LYS A 54 -16.27 -4.78 -15.66
C LYS A 54 -17.49 -4.63 -16.56
N LYS A 55 -18.05 -5.76 -17.00
CA LYS A 55 -19.32 -5.77 -17.71
C LYS A 55 -20.47 -5.60 -16.69
N PRO A 56 -21.28 -4.53 -16.77
CA PRO A 56 -22.41 -4.37 -15.86
C PRO A 56 -23.45 -5.46 -16.14
N GLU A 57 -24.00 -6.04 -15.08
CA GLU A 57 -25.20 -6.88 -15.17
C GLU A 57 -26.45 -6.01 -15.33
N ASP A 58 -27.55 -6.58 -15.85
CA ASP A 58 -28.79 -5.83 -16.10
C ASP A 58 -29.29 -5.13 -14.82
N GLY A 59 -29.34 -3.80 -14.86
CA GLY A 59 -29.76 -2.96 -13.74
C GLY A 59 -28.66 -2.59 -12.75
N GLN A 60 -27.41 -3.03 -12.95
CA GLN A 60 -26.28 -2.66 -12.11
C GLN A 60 -25.66 -1.33 -12.56
N ILE A 61 -25.59 -0.37 -11.63
CA ILE A 61 -24.84 0.87 -11.81
C ILE A 61 -23.46 0.64 -11.18
N LEU A 62 -22.41 0.69 -12.00
CA LEU A 62 -21.03 0.57 -11.56
C LEU A 62 -20.43 1.98 -11.41
N GLU A 63 -19.82 2.26 -10.27
CA GLU A 63 -19.19 3.55 -9.99
C GLU A 63 -17.82 3.36 -9.33
N GLY A 64 -16.91 4.32 -9.54
CA GLY A 64 -15.58 4.30 -8.93
C GLY A 64 -14.78 3.05 -9.30
N ASN A 65 -14.27 2.33 -8.29
CA ASN A 65 -13.45 1.15 -8.51
C ASN A 65 -14.24 -0.05 -9.05
N ASP A 66 -15.57 -0.09 -8.86
CA ASP A 66 -16.41 -1.19 -9.32
C ASP A 66 -16.54 -1.24 -10.85
N LEU A 67 -16.13 -0.17 -11.53
CA LEU A 67 -15.98 -0.13 -12.99
C LEU A 67 -14.90 -1.09 -13.50
N PHE A 68 -14.00 -1.56 -12.63
CA PHE A 68 -12.88 -2.39 -13.01
C PHE A 68 -12.97 -3.80 -12.43
N GLU A 69 -12.47 -4.78 -13.19
CA GLU A 69 -12.29 -6.17 -12.79
C GLU A 69 -10.94 -6.71 -13.25
N GLY A 70 -10.48 -7.82 -12.68
CA GLY A 70 -9.24 -8.48 -13.04
C GLY A 70 -8.30 -8.71 -11.86
N TYR A 71 -7.21 -9.43 -12.13
CA TYR A 71 -6.29 -9.89 -11.08
C TYR A 71 -5.72 -8.77 -10.20
N CYS A 72 -5.33 -7.64 -10.80
CA CYS A 72 -4.76 -6.51 -10.06
C CYS A 72 -5.79 -5.79 -9.19
N LYS A 73 -7.06 -5.75 -9.63
CA LYS A 73 -8.16 -5.20 -8.83
C LYS A 73 -8.40 -6.06 -7.59
N ASP A 74 -8.51 -7.37 -7.77
CA ASP A 74 -8.73 -8.30 -6.64
C ASP A 74 -7.56 -8.25 -5.65
N LEU A 75 -6.33 -8.15 -6.15
CA LEU A 75 -5.14 -7.99 -5.31
C LEU A 75 -5.16 -6.65 -4.55
N ALA A 76 -5.53 -5.55 -5.20
CA ALA A 76 -5.61 -4.24 -4.56
C ALA A 76 -6.65 -4.22 -3.43
N ASP A 77 -7.82 -4.84 -3.64
CA ASP A 77 -8.86 -4.99 -2.62
C ASP A 77 -8.34 -5.75 -1.40
N LEU A 78 -7.66 -6.89 -1.60
CA LEU A 78 -7.09 -7.68 -0.50
C LEU A 78 -6.03 -6.91 0.29
N ILE A 79 -5.20 -6.12 -0.39
CA ILE A 79 -4.18 -5.28 0.26
C ILE A 79 -4.85 -4.14 1.05
N ALA A 80 -5.85 -3.48 0.47
CA ALA A 80 -6.62 -2.42 1.10
C ALA A 80 -7.35 -2.92 2.35
N ASP A 81 -7.99 -4.08 2.27
CA ASP A 81 -8.68 -4.72 3.39
C ASP A 81 -7.73 -5.15 4.51
N ASN A 82 -6.55 -5.65 4.16
CA ASN A 82 -5.56 -6.08 5.16
C ASN A 82 -4.91 -4.87 5.86
N LEU A 83 -4.66 -3.78 5.14
CA LEU A 83 -3.97 -2.59 5.66
C LEU A 83 -4.92 -1.45 6.07
N LYS A 84 -6.23 -1.65 5.90
CA LYS A 84 -7.32 -0.72 6.30
C LYS A 84 -7.21 0.68 5.69
N PHE A 85 -6.79 0.76 4.42
CA PHE A 85 -6.84 2.00 3.64
C PHE A 85 -7.89 1.92 2.54
N SER A 86 -8.29 3.07 2.01
CA SER A 86 -9.17 3.17 0.85
C SER A 86 -8.35 3.52 -0.39
N PHE A 87 -8.82 3.16 -1.58
CA PHE A 87 -8.11 3.55 -2.81
C PHE A 87 -9.05 3.91 -3.94
N ILE A 88 -8.50 4.59 -4.94
CA ILE A 88 -9.18 4.92 -6.19
C ILE A 88 -8.28 4.46 -7.33
N ILE A 89 -8.81 3.67 -8.26
CA ILE A 89 -8.11 3.27 -9.48
C ILE A 89 -8.16 4.45 -10.46
N LYS A 90 -7.00 4.83 -10.98
CA LYS A 90 -6.87 5.80 -12.06
C LYS A 90 -6.05 5.20 -13.19
N LEU A 91 -6.55 5.31 -14.42
CA LEU A 91 -5.79 4.89 -15.59
C LEU A 91 -4.67 5.89 -15.87
N VAL A 92 -3.48 5.37 -16.17
CA VAL A 92 -2.33 6.18 -16.53
C VAL A 92 -2.63 7.05 -17.75
N ASN A 93 -2.30 8.34 -17.66
CA ASN A 93 -2.79 9.34 -18.62
C ASN A 93 -2.28 9.12 -20.06
N ASP A 94 -1.04 8.64 -20.20
CA ASP A 94 -0.37 8.44 -21.49
C ASP A 94 -0.37 6.97 -21.96
N SER A 95 -1.08 6.08 -21.25
CA SER A 95 -1.12 4.63 -21.53
C SER A 95 0.27 3.96 -21.61
N ALA A 96 1.27 4.53 -20.94
CA ALA A 96 2.62 3.99 -20.91
C ALA A 96 2.97 3.39 -19.54
N TYR A 97 3.77 2.31 -19.55
CA TYR A 97 4.30 1.73 -18.31
C TYR A 97 5.28 2.68 -17.62
N GLY A 98 6.21 3.20 -18.39
CA GLY A 98 7.28 4.07 -17.91
C GLY A 98 8.55 3.86 -18.73
N GLY A 99 9.03 4.95 -19.31
CA GLY A 99 10.24 5.03 -20.08
C GLY A 99 10.95 6.34 -19.79
N LYS A 100 12.27 6.34 -19.96
CA LYS A 100 13.05 7.57 -19.84
C LYS A 100 12.63 8.52 -20.95
N ASP A 101 12.17 9.70 -20.55
CA ASP A 101 11.75 10.74 -21.45
C ASP A 101 12.30 12.08 -20.93
N PRO A 102 13.33 12.64 -21.59
CA PRO A 102 13.90 13.93 -21.22
C PRO A 102 12.90 15.09 -21.32
N SER A 103 11.83 14.94 -22.11
CA SER A 103 10.79 15.96 -22.25
C SER A 103 9.72 15.88 -21.15
N SER A 104 9.61 14.73 -20.47
CA SER A 104 8.68 14.55 -19.36
C SER A 104 9.23 15.14 -18.06
N PRO A 105 8.40 15.83 -17.25
CA PRO A 105 8.82 16.31 -15.94
C PRO A 105 9.22 15.13 -15.03
N GLY A 106 10.45 15.18 -14.50
CA GLY A 106 11.05 14.09 -13.72
C GLY A 106 11.78 13.03 -14.56
N GLY A 107 11.88 13.20 -15.88
CA GLY A 107 12.67 12.35 -16.76
C GLY A 107 12.04 10.99 -17.10
N TRP A 108 10.79 10.76 -16.68
CA TRP A 108 10.04 9.53 -16.90
C TRP A 108 8.59 9.82 -17.27
N ASN A 109 8.09 9.09 -18.25
CA ASN A 109 6.67 9.06 -18.61
C ASN A 109 5.95 7.89 -17.90
N GLY A 110 4.69 7.64 -18.26
CA GLY A 110 3.94 6.48 -17.79
C GLY A 110 3.65 6.46 -16.29
N MET A 111 3.28 5.26 -15.82
CA MET A 111 3.00 5.00 -14.40
C MET A 111 4.19 5.37 -13.52
N VAL A 112 5.43 5.10 -13.98
CA VAL A 112 6.66 5.50 -13.27
C VAL A 112 6.73 7.01 -13.09
N GLY A 113 6.42 7.77 -14.14
CA GLY A 113 6.39 9.23 -14.09
C GLY A 113 5.35 9.77 -13.11
N GLU A 114 4.15 9.18 -13.05
CA GLU A 114 3.10 9.59 -12.11
C GLU A 114 3.54 9.44 -10.65
N LEU A 115 4.23 8.33 -10.33
CA LEU A 115 4.77 8.11 -8.98
C LEU A 115 5.87 9.12 -8.60
N ILE A 116 6.75 9.46 -9.55
CA ILE A 116 7.83 10.44 -9.32
C ILE A 116 7.25 11.84 -9.09
N ARG A 117 6.31 12.25 -9.94
CA ARG A 117 5.67 13.57 -9.85
C ARG A 117 4.75 13.67 -8.64
N LYS A 118 4.25 12.53 -8.12
CA LYS A 118 3.18 12.47 -7.11
C LYS A 118 1.91 13.19 -7.58
N VAL A 119 1.72 13.23 -8.89
CA VAL A 119 0.55 13.82 -9.54
C VAL A 119 -0.09 12.70 -10.33
N SER A 120 -1.25 12.25 -9.86
CA SER A 120 -2.10 11.29 -10.55
C SER A 120 -3.18 12.04 -11.28
#